data_AF-A0A8J8C1X0-F1
#
_entry.id   AF-A0A8J8C1X0-F1
#
_cell.length_a   1.000
_cell.length_b   1.000
_cell.length_c   1.000
_cell.angle_alpha   90.00
_cell.angle_beta   90.00
_cell.angle_gamma   90.00
#
_symmetry.space_group_name_H-M   'P 1'
#
loop_
_entity.id
_entity.type
_entity.pdbx_description
1 polymer ?
#
loop_
_entity_poly.entity_id
_entity_poly.type
_entity_poly.pdbx_seq_one_letter_code
_entity_poly.pdbx_strand_id
1 'polypeptide(L)' 'MIEIRFHGRGGQGAVIASEILADAAFRDGKYV' A
#
# COMPACT_ATOMS: atom_id res chain seq x y z
N MET A 1 -8.22 -5.68 -12.74
CA MET A 1 -7.02 -5.21 -12.02
C MET A 1 -7.34 -3.84 -11.46
N ILE A 2 -7.04 -3.58 -10.19
CA ILE A 2 -7.42 -2.34 -9.47
C ILE A 2 -6.12 -1.56 -9.18
N GLU A 3 -6.08 -0.27 -9.52
CA GLU A 3 -4.97 0.63 -9.14
C GLU A 3 -5.33 1.41 -7.87
N ILE A 4 -4.40 1.46 -6.92
CA ILE A 4 -4.53 2.23 -5.67
C ILE A 4 -3.33 3.17 -5.57
N ARG A 5 -3.60 4.47 -5.38
CA ARG A 5 -2.55 5.51 -5.28
C ARG A 5 -2.62 6.23 -3.95
N PHE A 6 -1.52 6.20 -3.21
CA PHE A 6 -1.35 6.95 -1.97
C PHE A 6 -0.82 8.35 -2.25
N HIS A 7 -1.37 9.34 -1.55
CA HIS A 7 -0.87 10.70 -1.53
C HIS A 7 -0.72 11.17 -0.08
N GLY A 8 0.37 11.87 0.20
CA GLY A 8 0.61 12.49 1.49
C GLY A 8 1.88 13.32 1.46
N ARG A 9 2.03 14.21 2.43
CA ARG A 9 3.27 14.98 2.64
C ARG A 9 4.28 14.14 3.42
N GLY A 10 5.56 14.53 3.38
CA GLY A 10 6.60 13.88 4.17
C GLY A 10 6.22 13.79 5.66
N GLY A 11 6.40 12.61 6.25
CA GLY A 11 6.02 12.33 7.65
C GLY A 11 4.55 11.97 7.89
N GLN A 12 3.66 12.03 6.88
CA GLN A 12 2.24 11.66 7.05
C GLN A 12 1.96 10.15 6.94
N GLY A 13 3.00 9.34 6.69
CA GLY A 13 2.88 7.88 6.64
C GLY A 13 2.32 7.30 5.34
N ALA A 14 2.18 8.09 4.26
CA ALA A 14 1.66 7.60 2.98
C ALA A 14 2.49 6.44 2.39
N VAL A 15 3.82 6.47 2.54
CA VAL A 15 4.72 5.39 2.13
C VAL A 15 4.48 4.14 2.97
N ILE A 16 4.48 4.28 4.30
CA ILE A 16 4.27 3.15 5.22
C ILE A 16 2.89 2.51 5.02
N ALA A 17 1.85 3.30 4.81
CA ALA A 17 0.51 2.79 4.52
C ALA A 17 0.47 1.97 3.21
N SER A 18 1.23 2.40 2.18
CA SER A 18 1.33 1.66 0.93
C SER A 18 2.05 0.31 1.10
N GLU A 19 3.09 0.26 1.93
CA GLU A 19 3.83 -0.97 2.25
C GLU A 19 2.97 -1.96 3.04
N ILE A 20 2.23 -1.48 4.04
CA ILE A 20 1.31 -2.32 4.84
C ILE A 20 0.22 -2.91 3.96
N LEU A 21 -0.37 -2.10 3.07
CA LEU A 21 -1.40 -2.61 2.15
C LEU A 21 -0.82 -3.68 1.20
N ALA A 22 0.40 -3.47 0.71
CA ALA A 22 1.05 -4.42 -0.18
C ALA A 22 1.36 -5.76 0.51
N ASP A 23 1.92 -5.72 1.73
CA ASP A 23 2.19 -6.92 2.53
C ASP A 23 0.90 -7.67 2.88
N ALA A 24 -0.17 -6.96 3.26
CA ALA A 24 -1.46 -7.57 3.53
C ALA A 24 -2.04 -8.26 2.28
N ALA A 25 -1.98 -7.60 1.11
CA ALA A 25 -2.44 -8.19 -0.14
C ALA A 25 -1.63 -9.44 -0.53
N PHE A 26 -0.30 -9.38 -0.38
CA PHE A 26 0.58 -10.51 -0.61
C PHE A 26 0.25 -11.70 0.30
N ARG A 27 0.06 -11.46 1.60
CA ARG A 27 -0.32 -12.49 2.58
C ARG A 27 -1.69 -13.11 2.29
N ASP A 28 -2.58 -12.37 1.66
CA ASP A 28 -3.89 -12.84 1.20
C ASP A 28 -3.81 -13.59 -0.15
N GLY A 29 -2.60 -13.92 -0.62
CA GLY A 29 -2.36 -14.64 -1.87
C GLY A 29 -2.63 -13.82 -3.13
N LYS A 30 -2.79 -12.50 -2.99
CA LYS A 30 -2.98 -11.61 -4.13
C LYS A 30 -1.63 -11.20 -4.71
N TYR A 31 -1.63 -10.92 -6.00
CA TYR A 31 -0.49 -10.32 -6.69
C TYR A 31 -0.50 -8.81 -6.46
N VAL A 32 0.67 -8.28 -6.07
CA VAL A 32 0.95 -6.86 -5.81
C VAL A 32 2.08 -6.36 -6.68
#